data_AF-A0A094CK66-F1
#
_entry.id   AF-A0A094CK66-F1
#
_cell.length_a   1.000
_cell.length_b   1.000
_cell.length_c   1.000
_cell.angle_alpha   90.00
_cell.angle_beta   90.00
_cell.angle_gamma   90.00
#
_symmetry.space_group_name_H-M   'P 1'
#
loop_
_entity.id
_entity.type
_entity.pdbx_description
1 polymer ?
#
loop_
_entity_poly.entity_id
_entity_poly.type
_entity_poly.pdbx_seq_one_letter_code
_entity_poly.pdbx_strand_id
1 'polypeptide(L)'
;MASQTITTVTSRHITLPFDLRTDPGALNDPKNRELLYKLFPGTTGLAMDGTFLYIIQAEAPPKPWPKSVAGLPSYFAPQIGPQHTPVLFGWFVGRGGAIASGLNGWDMADWEPLFTIVKNHFKVTGVSVTEVTYWGNYLVVILEHRRTADISKLPWKAGNIAVTYCYEDEIGRPSTPQSRCEAGPMPGNQVDLKTLTPVKSRRTGDFVFLSSSDTDSIEGSFMGTSFQRVVADEGSSEQQWIFTIWLYTGQDSARTLPPRAYGSTIYTADGYVLGFCRYTATEGPMKDWCVGIASDEFIDRGLTNF
;
A
#
# COMPACT_ATOMS: atom_id res chain seq x y z
N MET A 1 9.53 -38.08 25.45
CA MET A 1 8.36 -37.22 25.24
C MET A 1 8.65 -35.87 25.86
N ALA A 2 9.04 -34.89 25.05
CA ALA A 2 9.28 -33.53 25.50
C ALA A 2 8.13 -32.67 24.99
N SER A 3 7.33 -32.18 25.95
CA SER A 3 6.28 -31.20 25.73
C SER A 3 6.94 -29.91 25.23
N GLN A 4 6.71 -29.57 23.96
CA GLN A 4 7.11 -28.27 23.42
C GLN A 4 6.15 -27.23 23.99
N THR A 5 6.70 -26.42 24.88
CA THR A 5 6.09 -25.28 25.53
C THR A 5 5.47 -24.37 24.46
N ILE A 6 4.18 -24.09 24.61
CA ILE A 6 3.44 -23.10 23.82
C ILE A 6 4.16 -21.76 24.01
N THR A 7 4.87 -21.30 22.98
CA THR A 7 5.44 -19.96 22.95
C THR A 7 4.28 -18.97 23.00
N THR A 8 4.18 -18.24 24.10
CA THR A 8 3.32 -17.06 24.20
C THR A 8 3.63 -16.14 23.02
N VAL A 9 2.63 -15.89 22.17
CA VAL A 9 2.72 -14.96 21.02
C VAL A 9 2.76 -13.53 21.59
N THR A 10 3.91 -13.13 22.12
CA THR A 10 4.17 -11.76 22.58
C THR A 10 4.90 -10.92 21.54
N SER A 11 5.41 -11.54 20.46
CA SER A 11 6.02 -10.82 19.36
C SER A 11 4.95 -10.32 18.38
N ARG A 12 4.96 -9.01 18.09
CA ARG A 12 4.18 -8.42 16.99
C ARG A 12 4.59 -8.98 15.62
N HIS A 13 5.79 -9.55 15.50
CA HIS A 13 6.30 -10.17 14.29
C HIS A 13 6.67 -11.63 14.54
N ILE A 14 5.96 -12.55 13.91
CA ILE A 14 6.24 -13.98 14.02
C ILE A 14 7.23 -14.38 12.92
N THR A 15 8.47 -14.65 13.32
CA THR A 15 9.51 -15.17 12.42
C THR A 15 9.44 -16.68 12.39
N LEU A 16 9.40 -17.27 11.19
CA LEU A 16 9.38 -18.71 10.97
C LEU A 16 10.66 -19.16 10.24
N PRO A 17 10.96 -20.47 10.16
CA PRO A 17 12.11 -20.99 9.41
C PRO A 17 12.06 -20.75 7.89
N PHE A 18 11.00 -20.11 7.40
CA PHE A 18 10.81 -19.69 6.01
C PHE A 18 10.29 -18.25 5.98
N ASP A 19 10.61 -17.53 4.91
CA ASP A 19 10.14 -16.17 4.64
C ASP A 19 9.36 -16.16 3.33
N LEU A 20 8.06 -15.88 3.41
CA LEU A 20 7.13 -15.89 2.29
C LEU A 20 7.39 -14.76 1.28
N ARG A 21 8.15 -13.73 1.65
CA ARG A 21 8.58 -12.69 0.71
C ARG A 21 9.67 -13.19 -0.22
N THR A 22 10.53 -14.09 0.25
CA THR A 22 11.67 -14.63 -0.54
C THR A 22 11.33 -15.95 -1.20
N ASP A 23 10.50 -16.76 -0.56
CA ASP A 23 10.00 -18.03 -1.10
C ASP A 23 8.47 -18.12 -0.91
N PRO A 24 7.69 -17.53 -1.83
CA PRO A 24 6.23 -17.67 -1.82
C PRO A 24 5.76 -19.13 -1.90
N GLY A 25 6.57 -20.01 -2.51
CA GLY A 25 6.28 -21.43 -2.66
C GLY A 25 6.23 -22.17 -1.31
N ALA A 26 6.92 -21.65 -0.29
CA ALA A 26 6.94 -22.21 1.06
C ALA A 26 5.55 -22.31 1.70
N LEU A 27 4.57 -21.49 1.29
CA LEU A 27 3.19 -21.61 1.78
C LEU A 27 2.51 -22.92 1.36
N ASN A 28 2.97 -23.56 0.27
CA ASN A 28 2.39 -24.79 -0.24
C ASN A 28 3.03 -26.06 0.37
N ASP A 29 4.15 -25.92 1.10
CA ASP A 29 4.75 -27.04 1.83
C ASP A 29 3.81 -27.49 2.97
N PRO A 30 3.41 -28.77 3.02
CA PRO A 30 2.51 -29.28 4.06
C PRO A 30 2.98 -29.02 5.50
N LYS A 31 4.30 -29.08 5.76
CA LYS A 31 4.86 -28.85 7.11
C LYS A 31 4.74 -27.38 7.52
N ASN A 32 4.99 -26.47 6.58
CA ASN A 32 4.87 -25.04 6.81
C ASN A 32 3.40 -24.66 7.05
N ARG A 33 2.48 -25.24 6.28
CA ARG A 33 1.03 -25.07 6.51
C ARG A 33 0.63 -25.59 7.88
N GLU A 34 1.06 -26.80 8.26
CA GLU A 34 0.74 -27.37 9.57
C GLU A 34 1.21 -26.45 10.71
N LEU A 35 2.39 -25.85 10.59
CA LEU A 35 2.89 -24.86 11.55
C LEU A 35 1.97 -23.62 11.62
N LEU A 36 1.56 -23.07 10.49
CA LEU A 36 0.65 -21.92 10.42
C LEU A 36 -0.74 -22.23 11.01
N TYR A 37 -1.29 -23.42 10.74
CA TYR A 37 -2.55 -23.87 11.35
C TYR A 37 -2.45 -24.03 12.87
N LYS A 38 -1.29 -24.44 13.39
CA LYS A 38 -1.04 -24.53 14.85
C LYS A 38 -0.91 -23.15 15.50
N LEU A 39 -0.31 -22.18 14.82
CA LEU A 39 -0.16 -20.81 15.32
C LEU A 39 -1.50 -20.08 15.44
N PHE A 40 -2.43 -20.39 14.54
CA PHE A 40 -3.77 -19.79 14.52
C PHE A 40 -4.84 -20.89 14.57
N PRO A 41 -5.15 -21.42 15.76
CA PRO A 41 -6.23 -22.40 15.91
C PRO A 41 -7.55 -21.85 15.37
N GLY A 42 -8.31 -22.69 14.66
CA GLY A 42 -9.57 -22.30 14.02
C GLY A 42 -9.44 -21.86 12.56
N THR A 43 -8.20 -21.80 12.02
CA THR A 43 -7.96 -21.48 10.60
C THR A 43 -8.58 -22.54 9.69
N THR A 44 -9.49 -22.12 8.82
CA THR A 44 -10.12 -22.96 7.79
C THR A 44 -9.36 -22.91 6.48
N GLY A 45 -8.55 -21.87 6.25
CA GLY A 45 -7.75 -21.73 5.05
C GLY A 45 -6.60 -20.74 5.21
N LEU A 46 -5.59 -20.89 4.35
CA LEU A 46 -4.44 -19.99 4.26
C LEU A 46 -4.25 -19.64 2.79
N ALA A 47 -4.08 -18.35 2.51
CA ALA A 47 -3.80 -17.84 1.17
C ALA A 47 -2.79 -16.68 1.23
N MET A 48 -2.22 -16.33 0.09
CA MET A 48 -1.38 -15.14 -0.05
C MET A 48 -1.53 -14.56 -1.46
N ASP A 49 -1.26 -13.27 -1.60
CA ASP A 49 -1.22 -12.55 -2.89
C ASP A 49 0.15 -11.93 -3.19
N GLY A 50 1.17 -12.31 -2.42
CA GLY A 50 2.51 -11.73 -2.47
C GLY A 50 2.71 -10.49 -1.60
N THR A 51 1.62 -9.87 -1.13
CA THR A 51 1.65 -8.68 -0.26
C THR A 51 1.18 -9.00 1.15
N PHE A 52 0.17 -9.87 1.29
CA PHE A 52 -0.42 -10.27 2.56
C PHE A 52 -0.42 -11.80 2.72
N LEU A 53 -0.29 -12.24 3.98
CA LEU A 53 -0.69 -13.58 4.40
C LEU A 53 -2.13 -13.50 4.94
N TYR A 54 -3.04 -14.19 4.25
CA TYR A 54 -4.43 -14.30 4.66
C TYR A 54 -4.65 -15.52 5.55
N ILE A 55 -5.18 -15.27 6.74
CA ILE A 55 -5.58 -16.30 7.70
C ILE A 55 -7.10 -16.36 7.68
N ILE A 56 -7.64 -17.41 7.06
CA ILE A 56 -9.08 -17.53 6.80
C ILE A 56 -9.74 -18.18 8.02
N GLN A 57 -10.59 -17.43 8.70
CA GLN A 57 -11.28 -17.81 9.92
C GLN A 57 -12.64 -17.14 10.01
N ALA A 58 -13.68 -17.87 10.43
CA ALA A 58 -15.03 -17.31 10.57
C ALA A 58 -15.07 -16.13 11.55
N GLU A 59 -14.30 -16.21 12.64
CA GLU A 59 -14.10 -15.15 13.62
C GLU A 59 -12.60 -14.99 13.87
N ALA A 60 -12.12 -13.74 13.87
CA ALA A 60 -10.72 -13.46 14.18
C ALA A 60 -10.42 -13.75 15.66
N PRO A 61 -9.20 -14.17 16.01
CA PRO A 61 -8.87 -14.49 17.40
C PRO A 61 -8.87 -13.22 18.27
N PRO A 62 -8.87 -13.34 19.60
CA PRO A 62 -8.69 -12.18 20.48
C PRO A 62 -7.40 -11.40 20.15
N LYS A 63 -7.47 -10.07 20.17
CA LYS A 63 -6.32 -9.18 20.01
C LYS A 63 -5.33 -9.32 21.19
N PRO A 64 -4.03 -9.00 21.02
CA PRO A 64 -3.41 -8.40 19.84
C PRO A 64 -3.10 -9.41 18.74
N TRP A 65 -3.29 -8.99 17.49
CA TRP A 65 -2.87 -9.75 16.33
C TRP A 65 -1.40 -9.49 16.00
N PRO A 66 -0.70 -10.48 15.41
CA PRO A 66 0.58 -10.23 14.79
C PRO A 66 0.42 -9.21 13.66
N LYS A 67 1.41 -8.34 13.52
CA LYS A 67 1.55 -7.43 12.39
C LYS A 67 2.13 -8.14 11.18
N SER A 68 3.04 -9.08 11.38
CA SER A 68 3.56 -9.93 10.30
C SER A 68 3.81 -11.37 10.76
N VAL A 69 3.73 -12.30 9.81
CA VAL A 69 4.03 -13.71 9.98
C VAL A 69 4.83 -14.18 8.77
N ALA A 70 5.98 -14.81 9.01
CA ALA A 70 6.89 -15.28 7.94
C ALA A 70 7.23 -14.18 6.91
N GLY A 71 7.48 -12.96 7.40
CA GLY A 71 7.87 -11.82 6.58
C GLY A 71 6.71 -11.03 5.97
N LEU A 72 5.51 -11.58 5.85
CA LEU A 72 4.36 -10.87 5.27
C LEU A 72 3.44 -10.29 6.35
N PRO A 73 2.82 -9.12 6.12
CA PRO A 73 1.71 -8.65 6.93
C PRO A 73 0.60 -9.69 6.99
N SER A 74 0.10 -9.96 8.20
CA SER A 74 -1.00 -10.90 8.40
C SER A 74 -2.34 -10.21 8.40
N TYR A 75 -3.33 -10.84 7.77
CA TYR A 75 -4.70 -10.33 7.70
C TYR A 75 -5.71 -11.44 7.98
N PHE A 76 -6.60 -11.22 8.93
CA PHE A 76 -7.68 -12.16 9.28
C PHE A 76 -8.94 -11.82 8.48
N ALA A 77 -9.46 -12.80 7.75
CA ALA A 77 -10.66 -12.63 6.93
C ALA A 77 -11.57 -13.87 7.01
N PRO A 78 -12.90 -13.71 6.91
CA PRO A 78 -13.83 -14.85 6.85
C PRO A 78 -13.69 -15.64 5.55
N GLN A 79 -13.28 -14.99 4.47
CA GLN A 79 -13.05 -15.58 3.15
C GLN A 79 -12.18 -14.64 2.31
N ILE A 80 -11.63 -15.15 1.21
CA ILE A 80 -10.91 -14.32 0.23
C ILE A 80 -11.91 -13.62 -0.68
N GLY A 81 -11.74 -12.32 -0.84
CA GLY A 81 -12.47 -11.53 -1.81
C GLY A 81 -12.33 -10.03 -1.56
N PRO A 82 -12.67 -9.19 -2.55
CA PRO A 82 -12.45 -7.73 -2.49
C PRO A 82 -13.12 -7.02 -1.31
N GLN A 83 -14.17 -7.62 -0.73
CA GLN A 83 -14.88 -7.06 0.43
C GLN A 83 -14.22 -7.41 1.77
N HIS A 84 -13.29 -8.36 1.78
CA HIS A 84 -12.70 -8.90 2.99
C HIS A 84 -11.18 -8.79 3.03
N THR A 85 -10.53 -8.48 1.90
CA THR A 85 -9.07 -8.30 1.81
C THR A 85 -8.71 -6.82 1.77
N PRO A 86 -7.56 -6.39 2.33
CA PRO A 86 -7.17 -4.99 2.40
C PRO A 86 -6.59 -4.47 1.07
N VAL A 87 -6.46 -5.31 0.04
CA VAL A 87 -5.83 -4.93 -1.23
C VAL A 87 -6.83 -4.22 -2.13
N LEU A 88 -6.40 -3.10 -2.70
CA LEU A 88 -7.14 -2.45 -3.77
C LEU A 88 -7.10 -3.32 -5.02
N PHE A 89 -8.24 -3.91 -5.34
CA PHE A 89 -8.41 -4.69 -6.55
C PHE A 89 -9.61 -4.18 -7.33
N GLY A 90 -9.32 -3.54 -8.46
CA GLY A 90 -10.35 -3.00 -9.33
C GLY A 90 -11.07 -4.05 -10.16
N TRP A 91 -12.04 -3.61 -10.93
CA TRP A 91 -12.70 -4.45 -11.92
C TRP A 91 -11.82 -4.55 -13.19
N PHE A 92 -11.97 -5.67 -13.91
CA PHE A 92 -11.30 -5.89 -15.18
C PHE A 92 -12.15 -5.39 -16.35
N VAL A 93 -11.49 -4.77 -17.31
CA VAL A 93 -12.04 -4.65 -18.66
C VAL A 93 -11.87 -6.03 -19.34
N GLY A 94 -12.81 -6.44 -20.18
CA GLY A 94 -12.65 -7.62 -21.05
C GLY A 94 -11.43 -7.48 -21.98
N ARG A 95 -11.22 -8.42 -22.92
CA ARG A 95 -10.09 -8.34 -23.89
C ARG A 95 -10.19 -7.07 -24.78
N GLY A 96 -9.71 -5.94 -24.27
CA GLY A 96 -9.61 -4.65 -24.94
C GLY A 96 -8.23 -4.40 -25.54
N GLY A 97 -7.88 -3.13 -25.75
CA GLY A 97 -6.54 -2.73 -26.19
C GLY A 97 -5.45 -3.05 -25.15
N ALA A 98 -4.23 -3.30 -25.61
CA ALA A 98 -3.04 -3.38 -24.76
C ALA A 98 -2.09 -2.24 -25.15
N ILE A 99 -1.47 -1.60 -24.15
CA ILE A 99 -0.51 -0.53 -24.36
C ILE A 99 0.87 -0.92 -23.85
N ALA A 100 1.91 -0.27 -24.35
CA ALA A 100 3.30 -0.51 -23.95
C ALA A 100 3.74 -1.99 -24.04
N SER A 101 3.28 -2.75 -25.03
CA SER A 101 3.56 -4.20 -25.15
C SER A 101 5.06 -4.54 -25.28
N GLY A 102 5.91 -3.57 -25.62
CA GLY A 102 7.36 -3.74 -25.64
C GLY A 102 8.05 -3.64 -24.28
N LEU A 103 7.33 -3.26 -23.22
CA LEU A 103 7.86 -3.19 -21.85
C LEU A 103 7.46 -4.42 -21.04
N ASN A 104 8.34 -4.85 -20.15
CA ASN A 104 8.01 -5.80 -19.09
C ASN A 104 7.72 -5.03 -17.81
N GLY A 105 6.44 -4.97 -17.44
CA GLY A 105 5.93 -4.24 -16.29
C GLY A 105 6.00 -5.02 -14.98
N TRP A 106 6.54 -6.24 -14.99
CA TRP A 106 6.71 -7.04 -13.77
C TRP A 106 7.88 -6.52 -12.94
N ASP A 107 7.60 -6.22 -11.67
CA ASP A 107 8.57 -5.86 -10.62
C ASP A 107 9.59 -4.79 -11.03
N MET A 108 9.13 -3.76 -11.75
CA MET A 108 9.92 -2.62 -12.18
C MET A 108 10.39 -1.81 -10.96
N ALA A 109 11.71 -1.67 -10.80
CA ALA A 109 12.30 -0.81 -9.78
C ALA A 109 11.95 0.68 -10.00
N ASP A 110 11.93 1.10 -11.26
CA ASP A 110 11.44 2.41 -11.71
C ASP A 110 10.38 2.21 -12.79
N TRP A 111 9.12 2.48 -12.43
CA TRP A 111 7.96 2.32 -13.31
C TRP A 111 7.45 3.65 -13.86
N GLU A 112 8.15 4.76 -13.62
CA GLU A 112 7.80 6.08 -14.16
C GLU A 112 7.69 6.11 -15.70
N PRO A 113 8.52 5.38 -16.48
CA PRO A 113 8.32 5.25 -17.93
C PRO A 113 6.98 4.59 -18.29
N LEU A 114 6.54 3.58 -17.54
CA LEU A 114 5.25 2.93 -17.74
C LEU A 114 4.11 3.88 -17.38
N PHE A 115 4.23 4.59 -16.25
CA PHE A 115 3.27 5.65 -15.86
C PHE A 115 3.12 6.69 -16.97
N THR A 116 4.22 7.19 -17.53
CA THR A 116 4.19 8.20 -18.60
C THR A 116 3.40 7.72 -19.81
N ILE A 117 3.57 6.45 -20.22
CA ILE A 117 2.80 5.88 -21.33
C ILE A 117 1.31 5.78 -20.99
N VAL A 118 0.97 5.30 -19.79
CA VAL A 118 -0.41 5.17 -19.30
C VAL A 118 -1.10 6.54 -19.23
N LYS A 119 -0.43 7.53 -18.63
CA LYS A 119 -0.88 8.94 -18.55
C LYS A 119 -1.15 9.51 -19.93
N ASN A 120 -0.22 9.32 -20.88
CA ASN A 120 -0.37 9.84 -22.24
C ASN A 120 -1.52 9.15 -22.99
N HIS A 121 -1.71 7.84 -22.81
CA HIS A 121 -2.84 7.11 -23.38
C HIS A 121 -4.18 7.70 -22.92
N PHE A 122 -4.35 7.90 -21.61
CA PHE A 122 -5.59 8.46 -21.07
C PHE A 122 -5.80 9.94 -21.47
N LYS A 123 -4.73 10.72 -21.56
CA LYS A 123 -4.77 12.08 -22.10
C LYS A 123 -5.27 12.11 -23.55
N VAL A 124 -4.74 11.25 -24.43
CA VAL A 124 -5.14 11.20 -25.86
C VAL A 124 -6.56 10.67 -26.04
N THR A 125 -6.98 9.70 -25.23
CA THR A 125 -8.32 9.09 -25.32
C THR A 125 -9.42 9.93 -24.66
N GLY A 126 -9.05 10.97 -23.92
CA GLY A 126 -9.96 11.87 -23.20
C GLY A 126 -10.59 11.24 -21.96
N VAL A 127 -9.98 10.18 -21.42
CA VAL A 127 -10.44 9.52 -20.19
C VAL A 127 -9.80 10.23 -19.00
N SER A 128 -10.63 10.69 -18.06
CA SER A 128 -10.15 11.38 -16.87
C SER A 128 -9.73 10.40 -15.77
N VAL A 129 -8.46 10.50 -15.37
CA VAL A 129 -7.83 9.66 -14.35
C VAL A 129 -7.32 10.54 -13.21
N THR A 130 -7.53 10.11 -11.98
CA THR A 130 -7.08 10.80 -10.76
C THR A 130 -5.86 10.13 -10.13
N GLU A 131 -5.65 8.84 -10.35
CA GLU A 131 -4.49 8.10 -9.84
C GLU A 131 -4.16 6.89 -10.71
N VAL A 132 -2.88 6.56 -10.80
CA VAL A 132 -2.39 5.27 -11.27
C VAL A 132 -1.52 4.67 -10.18
N THR A 133 -1.86 3.48 -9.69
CA THR A 133 -1.16 2.76 -8.63
C THR A 133 -0.49 1.51 -9.18
N TYR A 134 0.75 1.26 -8.77
CA TYR A 134 1.55 0.12 -9.19
C TYR A 134 1.81 -0.85 -8.03
N TRP A 135 1.47 -2.13 -8.26
CA TRP A 135 1.59 -3.21 -7.28
C TRP A 135 2.62 -4.29 -7.69
N GLY A 136 3.54 -3.98 -8.60
CA GLY A 136 4.57 -4.92 -9.08
C GLY A 136 4.12 -5.79 -10.25
N ASN A 137 2.91 -6.37 -10.19
CA ASN A 137 2.39 -7.29 -11.20
C ASN A 137 1.06 -6.86 -11.86
N TYR A 138 0.48 -5.74 -11.41
CA TYR A 138 -0.67 -5.09 -12.04
C TYR A 138 -0.71 -3.59 -11.72
N LEU A 139 -1.52 -2.87 -12.50
CA LEU A 139 -1.89 -1.49 -12.24
C LEU A 139 -3.34 -1.40 -11.75
N VAL A 140 -3.59 -0.45 -10.86
CA VAL A 140 -4.94 0.04 -10.57
C VAL A 140 -5.04 1.47 -11.06
N VAL A 141 -6.01 1.74 -11.93
CA VAL A 141 -6.28 3.07 -12.47
C VAL A 141 -7.57 3.60 -11.85
N ILE A 142 -7.49 4.79 -11.24
CA ILE A 142 -8.63 5.42 -10.59
C ILE A 142 -9.25 6.43 -11.56
N LEU A 143 -10.48 6.14 -11.98
CA LEU A 143 -11.26 6.95 -12.91
C LEU A 143 -12.03 8.02 -12.13
N GLU A 144 -12.02 9.25 -12.65
CA GLU A 144 -12.68 10.38 -11.97
C GLU A 144 -14.21 10.23 -11.92
N HIS A 145 -14.82 9.67 -12.96
CA HIS A 145 -16.27 9.64 -13.11
C HIS A 145 -16.79 8.30 -13.62
N ARG A 146 -17.89 7.81 -13.02
CA ARG A 146 -18.57 6.56 -13.41
C ARG A 146 -19.19 6.57 -14.81
N ARG A 147 -19.60 7.73 -15.30
CA ARG A 147 -20.49 7.85 -16.47
C ARG A 147 -19.80 8.31 -17.76
N THR A 148 -18.51 8.68 -17.70
CA THR A 148 -17.81 9.27 -18.86
C THR A 148 -16.71 8.38 -19.44
N ALA A 149 -16.31 7.31 -18.75
CA ALA A 149 -15.31 6.40 -19.25
C ALA A 149 -15.93 5.44 -20.28
N ASP A 150 -15.66 5.69 -21.56
CA ASP A 150 -15.90 4.71 -22.62
C ASP A 150 -14.98 3.50 -22.41
N ILE A 151 -15.57 2.39 -21.96
CA ILE A 151 -14.85 1.15 -21.61
C ILE A 151 -13.99 0.65 -22.78
N SER A 152 -14.37 0.94 -24.03
CA SER A 152 -13.59 0.53 -25.20
C SER A 152 -12.21 1.20 -25.28
N LYS A 153 -12.02 2.32 -24.60
CA LYS A 153 -10.76 3.08 -24.54
C LYS A 153 -9.84 2.62 -23.40
N LEU A 154 -10.35 1.78 -22.50
CA LEU A 154 -9.63 1.32 -21.33
C LEU A 154 -8.78 0.09 -21.69
N PRO A 155 -7.45 0.17 -21.55
CA PRO A 155 -6.60 -0.99 -21.81
C PRO A 155 -6.79 -2.06 -20.73
N TRP A 156 -6.79 -3.33 -21.10
CA TRP A 156 -6.76 -4.42 -20.12
C TRP A 156 -5.33 -4.78 -19.68
N LYS A 157 -4.33 -4.32 -20.46
CA LYS A 157 -2.90 -4.49 -20.18
C LYS A 157 -2.11 -3.22 -20.49
N ALA A 158 -1.10 -2.97 -19.66
CA ALA A 158 -0.06 -1.99 -19.91
C ALA A 158 1.28 -2.62 -19.53
N GLY A 159 2.29 -2.59 -20.40
CA GLY A 159 3.60 -3.18 -20.07
C GLY A 159 3.51 -4.68 -19.77
N ASN A 160 2.65 -5.42 -20.45
CA ASN A 160 2.43 -6.86 -20.23
C ASN A 160 1.92 -7.28 -18.84
N ILE A 161 1.55 -6.34 -17.96
CA ILE A 161 0.83 -6.58 -16.70
C ILE A 161 -0.64 -6.18 -16.81
N ALA A 162 -1.47 -6.74 -15.93
CA ALA A 162 -2.90 -6.46 -15.93
C ALA A 162 -3.19 -5.01 -15.50
N VAL A 163 -4.28 -4.44 -16.04
CA VAL A 163 -4.81 -3.15 -15.60
C VAL A 163 -6.22 -3.35 -15.08
N THR A 164 -6.46 -2.88 -13.86
CA THR A 164 -7.75 -2.90 -13.20
C THR A 164 -8.21 -1.48 -12.91
N TYR A 165 -9.50 -1.30 -12.69
CA TYR A 165 -10.12 0.02 -12.58
C TYR A 165 -10.96 0.15 -11.32
N CYS A 166 -10.92 1.33 -10.72
CA CYS A 166 -11.82 1.77 -9.66
C CYS A 166 -12.31 3.18 -9.97
N TYR A 167 -13.41 3.60 -9.36
CA TYR A 167 -13.86 4.97 -9.42
C TYR A 167 -13.41 5.76 -8.18
N GLU A 168 -13.24 7.08 -8.34
CA GLU A 168 -12.82 7.97 -7.26
C GLU A 168 -13.69 7.84 -6.00
N ASP A 169 -15.01 7.71 -6.20
CA ASP A 169 -15.99 7.57 -5.13
C ASP A 169 -15.96 6.21 -4.41
N GLU A 170 -15.22 5.23 -4.93
CA GLU A 170 -15.03 3.91 -4.31
C GLU A 170 -13.82 3.86 -3.38
N ILE A 171 -12.83 4.75 -3.55
CA ILE A 171 -11.57 4.69 -2.79
C ILE A 171 -11.73 5.21 -1.37
N GLY A 172 -12.72 6.07 -1.12
CA GLY A 172 -12.94 6.68 0.20
C GLY A 172 -11.85 7.71 0.56
N ARG A 173 -11.30 8.42 -0.43
CA ARG A 173 -10.36 9.51 -0.16
C ARG A 173 -11.07 10.64 0.61
N PRO A 174 -10.38 11.31 1.56
CA PRO A 174 -10.93 12.51 2.18
C PRO A 174 -11.26 13.57 1.12
N SER A 175 -12.49 14.07 1.14
CA SER A 175 -13.00 15.07 0.19
C SER A 175 -12.29 16.43 0.28
N THR A 176 -11.58 16.68 1.38
CA THR A 176 -10.76 17.88 1.59
C THR A 176 -9.32 17.43 1.84
N PRO A 177 -8.33 17.88 1.06
CA PRO A 177 -6.93 17.69 1.41
C PRO A 177 -6.71 18.26 2.81
N GLN A 178 -6.21 17.45 3.74
CA GLN A 178 -5.78 17.96 5.04
C GLN A 178 -4.64 18.93 4.75
N SER A 179 -4.91 20.22 4.83
CA SER A 179 -4.04 21.27 4.27
C SER A 179 -3.12 21.90 5.31
N ARG A 180 -3.19 21.47 6.58
CA ARG A 180 -2.40 22.05 7.67
C ARG A 180 -2.01 21.02 8.70
N CYS A 181 -0.70 20.85 8.91
CA CYS A 181 -0.19 20.54 10.25
C CYS A 181 -0.45 21.79 11.10
N GLU A 182 -1.21 21.67 12.17
CA GLU A 182 -1.09 22.63 13.27
C GLU A 182 0.20 22.29 14.01
N ALA A 183 1.08 23.27 14.18
CA ALA A 183 2.31 23.12 14.95
C ALA A 183 1.96 22.82 16.42
N GLY A 184 1.85 21.53 16.76
CA GLY A 184 1.81 21.07 18.14
C GLY A 184 3.23 21.01 18.72
N PRO A 185 3.41 21.11 20.04
CA PRO A 185 4.71 20.89 20.66
C PRO A 185 5.19 19.47 20.34
N MET A 186 6.34 19.35 19.67
CA MET A 186 7.02 18.08 19.39
C MET A 186 7.34 17.38 20.73
N PRO A 187 6.82 16.18 21.01
CA PRO A 187 7.27 15.38 22.15
C PRO A 187 8.66 14.78 21.87
N GLY A 188 9.52 14.82 22.89
CA GLY A 188 10.96 14.56 22.83
C GLY A 188 11.43 13.11 22.69
N ASN A 189 10.72 12.24 21.98
CA ASN A 189 11.27 10.95 21.54
C ASN A 189 11.70 11.06 20.08
N GLN A 190 12.76 11.84 19.84
CA GLN A 190 13.34 12.02 18.51
C GLN A 190 14.06 10.74 18.07
N VAL A 191 13.45 9.99 17.15
CA VAL A 191 14.27 9.23 16.19
C VAL A 191 15.15 10.26 15.49
N ASP A 192 16.45 10.02 15.44
CA ASP A 192 17.39 10.86 14.69
C ASP A 192 17.13 10.65 13.20
N LEU A 193 16.20 11.46 12.66
CA LEU A 193 15.84 11.43 11.26
C LEU A 193 17.07 11.84 10.46
N LYS A 194 17.45 10.99 9.50
CA LYS A 194 18.64 11.19 8.68
C LYS A 194 18.30 12.08 7.50
N THR A 195 18.45 11.55 6.29
CA THR A 195 18.22 12.27 5.05
C THR A 195 16.99 11.73 4.34
N LEU A 196 16.51 12.50 3.37
CA LEU A 196 15.56 12.01 2.37
C LEU A 196 16.25 10.91 1.55
N THR A 197 15.56 9.78 1.34
CA THR A 197 16.03 8.70 0.46
C THR A 197 15.00 8.44 -0.61
N PRO A 198 15.38 8.19 -1.88
CA PRO A 198 14.44 7.81 -2.93
C PRO A 198 13.63 6.57 -2.54
N VAL A 199 12.35 6.57 -2.93
CA VAL A 199 11.46 5.42 -2.75
C VAL A 199 11.59 4.44 -3.90
N LYS A 200 11.99 4.92 -5.09
CA LYS A 200 12.28 4.06 -6.25
C LYS A 200 13.21 2.92 -5.81
N SER A 201 12.88 1.68 -6.16
CA SER A 201 13.52 0.42 -5.71
C SER A 201 13.18 -0.13 -4.30
N ARG A 202 12.31 0.52 -3.52
CA ARG A 202 11.86 -0.05 -2.24
C ARG A 202 11.05 -1.33 -2.43
N ARG A 203 11.29 -2.29 -1.55
CA ARG A 203 10.63 -3.59 -1.59
C ARG A 203 9.30 -3.54 -0.85
N THR A 204 8.24 -4.05 -1.47
CA THR A 204 6.96 -4.32 -0.81
C THR A 204 7.15 -5.20 0.43
N GLY A 205 6.49 -4.82 1.52
CA GLY A 205 6.61 -5.45 2.83
C GLY A 205 7.73 -4.90 3.72
N ASP A 206 8.58 -3.98 3.25
CA ASP A 206 9.57 -3.32 4.11
C ASP A 206 8.87 -2.58 5.26
N PHE A 207 9.40 -2.73 6.48
CA PHE A 207 8.86 -2.04 7.66
C PHE A 207 9.16 -0.55 7.59
N VAL A 208 8.14 0.25 7.89
CA VAL A 208 8.20 1.71 7.92
C VAL A 208 7.47 2.22 9.15
N PHE A 209 7.79 3.45 9.52
CA PHE A 209 7.29 4.10 10.72
C PHE A 209 6.72 5.46 10.35
N LEU A 210 5.56 5.74 10.89
CA LEU A 210 4.90 7.03 10.80
C LEU A 210 5.05 7.74 12.15
N SER A 211 5.55 8.96 12.13
CA SER A 211 5.65 9.81 13.32
C SER A 211 4.24 10.12 13.84
N SER A 212 4.03 10.10 15.15
CA SER A 212 2.77 10.49 15.79
C SER A 212 3.08 11.55 16.85
N SER A 213 2.32 12.65 16.87
CA SER A 213 2.50 13.72 17.85
C SER A 213 2.11 13.32 19.27
N ASP A 214 1.36 12.22 19.42
CA ASP A 214 0.70 11.86 20.69
C ASP A 214 1.21 10.51 21.24
N THR A 215 1.93 9.71 20.44
CA THR A 215 2.39 8.34 20.78
C THR A 215 3.77 8.03 20.21
N ASP A 216 4.37 6.94 20.71
CA ASP A 216 5.40 6.20 19.98
C ASP A 216 4.96 5.98 18.50
N SER A 217 5.95 5.88 17.62
CA SER A 217 5.77 5.75 16.17
C SER A 217 4.77 4.65 15.77
N ILE A 218 3.99 4.89 14.71
CA ILE A 218 3.09 3.90 14.14
C ILE A 218 3.85 3.11 13.09
N GLU A 219 4.18 1.87 13.42
CA GLU A 219 4.84 0.96 12.50
C GLU A 219 3.83 0.30 11.56
N GLY A 220 4.15 0.34 10.26
CA GLY A 220 3.42 -0.28 9.17
C GLY A 220 4.38 -0.89 8.14
N SER A 221 3.84 -1.22 6.98
CA SER A 221 4.58 -1.86 5.89
C SER A 221 4.41 -1.07 4.60
N PHE A 222 5.51 -0.80 3.91
CA PHE A 222 5.52 -0.20 2.57
C PHE A 222 4.94 -1.20 1.58
N MET A 223 4.01 -0.77 0.72
CA MET A 223 3.30 -1.70 -0.16
C MET A 223 3.43 -1.41 -1.64
N GLY A 224 3.47 -0.13 -2.01
CA GLY A 224 3.47 0.26 -3.40
C GLY A 224 3.57 1.76 -3.56
N THR A 225 3.53 2.18 -4.83
CA THR A 225 3.63 3.59 -5.20
C THR A 225 2.55 3.94 -6.21
N SER A 226 2.17 5.20 -6.25
CA SER A 226 1.20 5.70 -7.21
C SER A 226 1.56 7.12 -7.65
N PHE A 227 1.05 7.52 -8.80
CA PHE A 227 1.02 8.91 -9.20
C PHE A 227 -0.41 9.44 -9.02
N GLN A 228 -0.58 10.45 -8.17
CA GLN A 228 -1.86 11.09 -7.91
C GLN A 228 -1.93 12.43 -8.63
N ARG A 229 -3.03 12.68 -9.34
CA ARG A 229 -3.31 13.97 -9.97
C ARG A 229 -3.54 15.02 -8.89
N VAL A 230 -2.92 16.18 -9.05
CA VAL A 230 -3.19 17.37 -8.24
C VAL A 230 -4.26 18.18 -8.95
N VAL A 231 -5.30 18.58 -8.22
CA VAL A 231 -6.29 19.53 -8.73
C VAL A 231 -5.54 20.85 -8.91
N ALA A 232 -5.38 21.28 -10.16
CA ALA A 232 -4.70 22.53 -10.45
C ALA A 232 -5.57 23.72 -10.05
N ASP A 233 -4.94 24.83 -9.67
CA ASP A 233 -5.64 26.11 -9.45
C ASP A 233 -6.41 26.51 -10.73
N GLU A 234 -7.54 27.20 -10.54
CA GLU A 234 -8.41 27.65 -11.64
C GLU A 234 -7.59 28.37 -12.72
N GLY A 235 -7.54 27.80 -13.93
CA GLY A 235 -6.86 28.39 -15.10
C GLY A 235 -5.63 27.64 -15.61
N SER A 236 -5.12 26.63 -14.91
CA SER A 236 -4.04 25.77 -15.44
C SER A 236 -4.59 24.71 -16.40
N SER A 237 -4.02 24.64 -17.61
CA SER A 237 -4.31 23.58 -18.59
C SER A 237 -3.46 22.32 -18.39
N GLU A 238 -2.46 22.37 -17.49
CA GLU A 238 -1.53 21.27 -17.26
C GLU A 238 -1.93 20.47 -16.02
N GLN A 239 -2.25 19.18 -16.23
CA GLN A 239 -2.47 18.23 -15.15
C GLN A 239 -1.14 17.93 -14.47
N GLN A 240 -0.98 18.41 -13.24
CA GLN A 240 0.14 18.06 -12.38
C GLN A 240 -0.11 16.71 -11.70
N TRP A 241 0.96 15.94 -11.52
CA TRP A 241 0.96 14.64 -10.88
C TRP A 241 2.03 14.64 -9.80
N ILE A 242 1.74 14.04 -8.65
CA ILE A 242 2.71 13.85 -7.58
C ILE A 242 2.93 12.36 -7.35
N PHE A 243 4.19 11.99 -7.11
CA PHE A 243 4.58 10.66 -6.73
C PHE A 243 4.27 10.41 -5.26
N THR A 244 3.56 9.32 -5.00
CA THR A 244 3.02 8.97 -3.67
C THR A 244 3.30 7.52 -3.33
N ILE A 245 3.30 7.23 -2.04
CA ILE A 245 3.58 5.92 -1.46
C ILE A 245 2.38 5.41 -0.68
N TRP A 246 2.14 4.10 -0.74
CA TRP A 246 1.09 3.42 0.01
C TRP A 246 1.68 2.56 1.11
N LEU A 247 1.18 2.75 2.33
CA LEU A 247 1.57 2.01 3.51
C LEU A 247 0.34 1.30 4.09
N TYR A 248 0.51 0.06 4.50
CA TYR A 248 -0.48 -0.63 5.33
C TYR A 248 -0.09 -0.53 6.80
N THR A 249 -1.00 -0.05 7.64
CA THR A 249 -0.70 0.22 9.07
C THR A 249 -1.21 -0.86 10.03
N GLY A 250 -1.75 -1.96 9.49
CA GLY A 250 -2.24 -3.11 10.28
C GLY A 250 -3.76 -3.14 10.42
N GLN A 251 -4.33 -4.32 10.57
CA GLN A 251 -5.78 -4.49 10.58
C GLN A 251 -6.42 -3.78 11.80
N ASP A 252 -7.46 -2.98 11.54
CA ASP A 252 -8.12 -2.07 12.48
C ASP A 252 -7.27 -0.92 13.04
N SER A 253 -6.11 -0.64 12.45
CA SER A 253 -5.26 0.50 12.83
C SER A 253 -5.94 1.85 12.63
N ALA A 254 -6.89 1.98 11.68
CA ALA A 254 -7.63 3.21 11.43
C ALA A 254 -8.30 3.80 12.68
N ARG A 255 -8.66 2.96 13.65
CA ARG A 255 -9.28 3.39 14.93
C ARG A 255 -8.28 4.07 15.88
N THR A 256 -7.00 3.85 15.65
CA THR A 256 -5.88 4.33 16.47
C THR A 256 -5.00 5.32 15.74
N LEU A 257 -5.24 5.58 14.45
CA LEU A 257 -4.51 6.59 13.70
C LEU A 257 -4.88 7.98 14.25
N PRO A 258 -3.88 8.84 14.55
CA PRO A 258 -4.14 10.16 15.07
C PRO A 258 -4.94 10.95 14.02
N PRO A 259 -5.91 11.79 14.45
CA PRO A 259 -6.67 12.65 13.55
C PRO A 259 -5.78 13.60 12.71
N ARG A 260 -4.53 13.79 13.15
CA ARG A 260 -3.54 14.75 12.64
C ARG A 260 -2.30 14.07 12.01
N ALA A 261 -2.50 12.98 11.29
CA ALA A 261 -1.39 12.30 10.61
C ALA A 261 -0.79 13.10 9.44
N TYR A 262 -1.49 14.11 8.91
CA TYR A 262 -0.96 14.94 7.80
C TYR A 262 0.41 15.55 8.14
N GLY A 263 1.32 15.53 7.17
CA GLY A 263 2.70 16.01 7.26
C GLY A 263 3.60 15.21 8.19
N SER A 264 3.08 14.18 8.85
CA SER A 264 3.90 13.32 9.70
C SER A 264 4.93 12.56 8.88
N THR A 265 6.17 12.52 9.35
CA THR A 265 7.28 11.87 8.66
C THR A 265 7.07 10.36 8.56
N ILE A 266 7.28 9.82 7.36
CA ILE A 266 7.34 8.39 7.08
C ILE A 266 8.81 8.01 6.92
N TYR A 267 9.31 7.09 7.73
CA TYR A 267 10.72 6.73 7.75
C TYR A 267 10.96 5.24 7.94
N THR A 268 12.17 4.81 7.63
CA THR A 268 12.64 3.42 7.76
C THR A 268 13.12 3.13 9.18
N ALA A 269 13.33 1.86 9.54
CA ALA A 269 13.92 1.49 10.83
C ALA A 269 15.27 2.19 11.12
N ASP A 270 16.03 2.52 10.06
CA ASP A 270 17.32 3.20 10.16
C ASP A 270 17.22 4.73 10.23
N GLY A 271 16.01 5.30 10.26
CA GLY A 271 15.78 6.75 10.33
C GLY A 271 15.80 7.49 9.00
N TYR A 272 15.96 6.82 7.85
CA TYR A 272 15.86 7.47 6.53
C TYR A 272 14.42 7.80 6.17
N VAL A 273 14.18 9.00 5.65
CA VAL A 273 12.83 9.50 5.36
C VAL A 273 12.41 9.15 3.94
N LEU A 274 11.25 8.49 3.83
CA LEU A 274 10.62 8.06 2.58
C LEU A 274 9.56 9.05 2.08
N GLY A 275 9.11 9.97 2.93
CA GLY A 275 8.05 10.89 2.58
C GLY A 275 7.30 11.43 3.78
N PHE A 276 6.17 12.06 3.49
CA PHE A 276 5.30 12.67 4.50
C PHE A 276 3.86 12.25 4.27
N CYS A 277 3.18 11.89 5.34
CA CYS A 277 1.79 11.44 5.27
C CYS A 277 0.89 12.54 4.69
N ARG A 278 0.14 12.18 3.64
CA ARG A 278 -0.84 13.02 2.97
C ARG A 278 -2.24 12.78 3.53
N TYR A 279 -2.58 11.54 3.84
CA TYR A 279 -3.80 11.18 4.55
C TYR A 279 -3.76 9.73 5.00
N THR A 280 -4.65 9.40 5.92
CA THR A 280 -4.94 8.03 6.35
C THR A 280 -6.37 7.68 5.98
N ALA A 281 -6.58 6.52 5.37
CA ALA A 281 -7.91 6.04 5.01
C ALA A 281 -8.55 5.34 6.22
N THR A 282 -9.62 5.93 6.74
CA THR A 282 -10.34 5.44 7.92
C THR A 282 -11.56 4.59 7.58
N GLU A 283 -11.98 4.60 6.32
CA GLU A 283 -13.13 3.90 5.79
C GLU A 283 -12.89 3.46 4.33
N GLY A 284 -13.83 2.70 3.76
CA GLY A 284 -13.74 2.20 2.41
C GLY A 284 -12.76 1.02 2.22
N PRO A 285 -12.50 0.61 0.97
CA PRO A 285 -11.63 -0.51 0.64
C PRO A 285 -10.19 -0.32 1.10
N MET A 286 -9.75 0.94 1.21
CA MET A 286 -8.42 1.31 1.69
C MET A 286 -8.37 1.62 3.18
N LYS A 287 -9.38 1.21 3.97
CA LYS A 287 -9.31 1.32 5.43
C LYS A 287 -8.02 0.69 5.96
N ASP A 288 -7.39 1.33 6.94
CA ASP A 288 -6.13 0.92 7.58
C ASP A 288 -4.86 1.21 6.75
N TRP A 289 -5.00 1.94 5.65
CA TRP A 289 -3.89 2.41 4.82
C TRP A 289 -3.53 3.88 5.07
N CYS A 290 -2.27 4.21 4.81
CA CYS A 290 -1.74 5.57 4.80
C CYS A 290 -1.15 5.86 3.42
N VAL A 291 -1.43 7.06 2.91
CA VAL A 291 -0.81 7.59 1.70
C VAL A 291 0.16 8.69 2.09
N GLY A 292 1.40 8.61 1.58
CA GLY A 292 2.40 9.65 1.73
C GLY A 292 2.79 10.28 0.39
N ILE A 293 3.24 11.53 0.42
CA ILE A 293 4.01 12.12 -0.69
C ILE A 293 5.42 11.56 -0.61
N ALA A 294 5.89 10.98 -1.71
CA ALA A 294 7.22 10.37 -1.78
C ALA A 294 8.32 11.43 -1.60
N SER A 295 9.41 11.07 -0.94
CA SER A 295 10.62 11.89 -0.80
C SER A 295 11.23 12.30 -2.14
N ASP A 296 11.07 11.49 -3.19
CA ASP A 296 11.53 11.79 -4.55
C ASP A 296 11.05 13.18 -5.03
N GLU A 297 9.80 13.56 -4.71
CA GLU A 297 9.24 14.88 -5.05
C GLU A 297 10.03 16.07 -4.46
N PHE A 298 10.68 15.83 -3.32
CA PHE A 298 11.49 16.83 -2.62
C PHE A 298 12.94 16.78 -3.10
N ILE A 299 13.48 15.58 -3.28
CA ILE A 299 14.83 15.34 -3.79
C ILE A 299 14.99 15.95 -5.20
N ASP A 300 14.02 15.73 -6.08
CA ASP A 300 14.03 16.26 -7.46
C ASP A 300 13.98 17.79 -7.51
N ARG A 301 13.54 18.43 -6.41
CA ARG A 301 13.55 19.89 -6.22
C ARG A 301 14.79 20.41 -5.48
N GLY A 302 15.75 19.53 -5.18
CA GLY A 302 17.03 19.86 -4.53
C GLY A 302 16.99 19.85 -3.00
N LEU A 303 15.90 19.41 -2.37
CA LEU A 303 15.83 19.25 -0.91
C LEU A 303 16.41 17.89 -0.54
N THR A 304 17.51 17.87 0.22
CA THR A 304 18.23 16.62 0.55
C THR A 304 18.41 16.38 2.06
N ASN A 305 18.33 17.42 2.89
CA ASN A 305 18.53 17.35 4.34
C ASN A 305 17.38 18.03 5.12
N PHE A 306 17.18 17.59 6.37
CA PHE A 306 16.27 18.19 7.35
C PHE A 306 16.96 19.25 8.20
#